data_AF-A0A158QY56-F1
#
_entry.id   AF-A0A158QY56-F1
#
_cell.length_a   1.000
_cell.length_b   1.000
_cell.length_c   1.000
_cell.angle_alpha   90.00
_cell.angle_beta   90.00
_cell.angle_gamma   90.00
#
_symmetry.space_group_name_H-M   'P 1'
#
loop_
_entity.id
_entity.type
_entity.pdbx_description
1 polymer ?
#
loop_
_entity_poly.entity_id
_entity_poly.type
_entity_poly.pdbx_seq_one_letter_code
_entity_poly.pdbx_strand_id
1 'polypeptide(L)'
;MIRDFRSRFCHYKSDFQDALTLKTLPTIVFVFLASITPAVTFGGLMGQYTEEAMGMSETLIAQCICGIIFALFAAQPMMIVSATGPVLIFEHSLYMLCQAKDLDFLSIRVYAGFWIFVISIFVVAFDGARMLVYVTRFTEDVFAVLISIIFFSESIKFLRIATLLSFIAFISTFAIACTFKAVRESYWFGRHRLNMPETLSFTNSESRGHRWLVIPHFSTMESRREASQLSLAAALLVFMLMFAETEVTEVIEQRVTALAVAILTGMFARLGQHLQLPIASLFGVFMYLGVMNLINVQLVERVTLFLRPVKYYPDTNYVRKVSVCRIHLFTVIQVLLLCGIYAVKQSKQTALAFPFVLLLFVIFRHLAIGRIFTKGELEAVCGNCSKLCFQKYVALWAHRKRSI
;
A
#
# COMPACT_ATOMS: atom_id res chain seq x y z
N MET A 1 22.35 -3.19 -5.46
CA MET A 1 22.21 -4.61 -5.04
C MET A 1 23.42 -5.16 -4.26
N ILE A 2 24.59 -5.43 -4.87
CA ILE A 2 25.73 -6.08 -4.16
C ILE A 2 26.18 -5.28 -2.93
N ARG A 3 26.26 -3.95 -3.07
CA ARG A 3 26.58 -3.04 -1.96
C ARG A 3 25.57 -3.14 -0.82
N ASP A 4 24.29 -3.19 -1.16
CA ASP A 4 23.19 -3.21 -0.18
C ASP A 4 23.18 -4.56 0.55
N PHE A 5 23.42 -5.66 -0.17
CA PHE A 5 23.59 -6.98 0.41
C PHE A 5 24.76 -7.02 1.41
N ARG A 6 25.96 -6.55 1.01
CA ARG A 6 27.13 -6.54 1.90
C ARG A 6 26.90 -5.67 3.14
N SER A 7 26.23 -4.53 2.99
CA SER A 7 25.91 -3.63 4.11
C SER A 7 24.92 -4.26 5.08
N ARG A 8 23.88 -4.92 4.57
CA ARG A 8 22.82 -5.50 5.41
C ARG A 8 23.25 -6.82 6.07
N PHE A 9 24.06 -7.62 5.39
CA PHE A 9 24.48 -8.94 5.88
C PHE A 9 25.19 -8.86 7.25
N CYS A 10 25.97 -7.80 7.50
CA CYS A 10 26.64 -7.59 8.78
C CYS A 10 25.67 -7.43 9.96
N HIS A 11 24.47 -6.89 9.72
CA HIS A 11 23.44 -6.61 10.73
C HIS A 11 22.44 -7.76 10.88
N TYR A 12 22.55 -8.81 10.05
CA TYR A 12 21.57 -9.90 10.04
C TYR A 12 21.44 -10.61 11.38
N LYS A 13 22.56 -10.80 12.11
CA LYS A 13 22.54 -11.44 13.43
C LYS A 13 22.00 -10.51 14.52
N SER A 14 22.33 -9.21 14.47
CA SER A 14 21.84 -8.24 15.46
C SER A 14 20.33 -8.06 15.35
N ASP A 15 19.75 -8.12 14.14
CA ASP A 15 18.30 -8.00 13.90
C ASP A 15 17.44 -8.99 14.73
N PHE A 16 17.98 -10.18 15.06
CA PHE A 16 17.31 -11.18 15.89
C PHE A 16 17.57 -10.98 17.39
N GLN A 17 18.73 -10.45 17.74
CA GLN A 17 19.10 -10.18 19.14
C GLN A 17 18.38 -8.93 19.67
N ASP A 18 18.33 -7.87 18.86
CA ASP A 18 17.66 -6.60 19.19
C ASP A 18 16.15 -6.77 19.39
N ALA A 19 15.58 -7.81 18.78
CA ALA A 19 14.16 -8.12 18.87
C ALA A 19 13.72 -8.73 20.21
N LEU A 20 14.65 -9.23 21.03
CA LEU A 20 14.37 -9.92 22.31
C LEU A 20 14.05 -8.94 23.46
N THR A 21 13.28 -7.90 23.16
CA THR A 21 12.80 -6.92 24.14
C THR A 21 11.31 -7.14 24.42
N LEU A 22 10.87 -7.00 25.67
CA LEU A 22 9.45 -7.10 26.07
C LEU A 22 8.51 -6.17 25.28
N LYS A 23 9.04 -5.06 24.74
CA LYS A 23 8.33 -4.10 23.89
C LYS A 23 7.94 -4.67 22.52
N THR A 24 8.61 -5.73 22.06
CA THR A 24 8.38 -6.31 20.72
C THR A 24 7.06 -7.08 20.65
N LEU A 25 6.65 -7.73 21.74
CA LEU A 25 5.41 -8.52 21.80
C LEU A 25 4.14 -7.69 21.52
N PRO A 26 3.88 -6.55 22.20
CA PRO A 26 2.71 -5.73 21.88
C PRO A 26 2.78 -5.16 20.46
N THR A 27 3.96 -4.85 19.94
CA THR A 27 4.13 -4.44 18.54
C THR A 27 3.74 -5.55 17.56
N ILE A 28 4.13 -6.80 17.80
CA ILE A 28 3.71 -7.94 16.96
C ILE A 28 2.19 -8.05 16.91
N VAL A 29 1.52 -8.00 18.07
CA VAL A 29 0.05 -8.11 18.14
C VAL A 29 -0.62 -6.94 17.43
N PHE A 30 -0.18 -5.71 17.69
CA PHE A 30 -0.72 -4.51 17.06
C PHE A 30 -0.58 -4.55 15.54
N VAL A 31 0.63 -4.86 15.06
CA VAL A 31 0.94 -4.94 13.63
C VAL A 31 0.19 -6.09 12.94
N PHE A 32 0.05 -7.23 13.62
CA PHE A 32 -0.76 -8.35 13.13
C PHE A 32 -2.21 -7.92 12.91
N LEU A 33 -2.86 -7.29 13.90
CA LEU A 33 -4.24 -6.80 13.77
C LEU A 33 -4.39 -5.71 12.70
N ALA A 34 -3.38 -4.83 12.57
CA ALA A 34 -3.35 -3.79 11.56
C ALA A 34 -3.18 -4.37 10.14
N SER A 35 -2.43 -5.46 9.97
CA SER A 35 -2.15 -6.07 8.67
C SER A 35 -3.22 -7.08 8.22
N ILE A 36 -3.86 -7.79 9.17
CA ILE A 36 -4.89 -8.79 8.85
C ILE A 36 -6.17 -8.13 8.34
N THR A 37 -6.51 -6.94 8.87
CA THR A 37 -7.79 -6.28 8.54
C THR A 37 -7.87 -5.86 7.07
N PRO A 38 -6.88 -5.15 6.50
CA PRO A 38 -6.85 -4.88 5.06
C PRO A 38 -6.76 -6.16 4.22
N ALA A 39 -5.98 -7.15 4.66
CA ALA A 39 -5.80 -8.41 3.92
C ALA A 39 -7.11 -9.20 3.74
N VAL A 40 -7.88 -9.32 4.82
CA VAL A 40 -9.21 -9.95 4.83
C VAL A 40 -10.20 -9.13 4.03
N THR A 41 -10.20 -7.79 4.19
CA THR A 41 -11.15 -6.91 3.50
C THR A 41 -10.92 -6.91 1.99
N PHE A 42 -9.67 -6.71 1.55
CA PHE A 42 -9.32 -6.73 0.13
C PHE A 42 -9.41 -8.13 -0.47
N GLY A 43 -9.08 -9.19 0.30
CA GLY A 43 -9.30 -10.57 -0.14
C GLY A 43 -10.77 -10.91 -0.37
N GLY A 44 -11.67 -10.44 0.51
CA GLY A 44 -13.12 -10.61 0.35
C GLY A 44 -13.68 -9.82 -0.84
N LEU A 45 -13.24 -8.57 -1.01
CA LEU A 45 -13.61 -7.76 -2.18
C LEU A 45 -13.07 -8.35 -3.49
N MET A 46 -11.86 -8.95 -3.46
CA MET A 46 -11.29 -9.63 -4.61
C MET A 46 -12.16 -10.80 -5.07
N GLY A 47 -12.65 -11.61 -4.13
CA GLY A 47 -13.59 -12.70 -4.44
C GLY A 47 -14.85 -12.20 -5.13
N GLN A 48 -15.45 -11.13 -4.61
CA GLN A 48 -16.64 -10.52 -5.21
C GLN A 48 -16.38 -9.91 -6.58
N TYR A 49 -15.21 -9.32 -6.81
CA TYR A 49 -14.84 -8.68 -8.08
C TYR A 49 -14.37 -9.66 -9.15
N THR A 50 -13.92 -10.85 -8.77
CA THR A 50 -13.38 -11.86 -9.70
C THR A 50 -14.26 -13.10 -9.81
N GLU A 51 -15.54 -13.01 -9.41
CA GLU A 51 -16.49 -14.14 -9.40
C GLU A 51 -15.90 -15.39 -8.71
N GLU A 52 -15.25 -15.18 -7.57
CA GLU A 52 -14.62 -16.21 -6.74
C GLU A 52 -13.44 -16.95 -7.43
N ALA A 53 -12.93 -16.44 -8.56
CA ALA A 53 -11.71 -16.96 -9.20
C ALA A 53 -10.46 -16.77 -8.30
N MET A 54 -10.44 -15.71 -7.51
CA MET A 54 -9.46 -15.44 -6.46
C MET A 54 -10.13 -14.87 -5.21
N GLY A 55 -10.05 -15.58 -4.09
CA GLY A 55 -10.69 -15.20 -2.85
C GLY A 55 -9.72 -14.80 -1.75
N MET A 56 -10.26 -14.72 -0.55
CA MET A 56 -9.52 -14.35 0.65
C MET A 56 -8.47 -15.38 1.08
N SER A 57 -8.74 -16.67 0.89
CA SER A 57 -7.81 -17.72 1.31
C SER A 57 -6.48 -17.59 0.55
N GLU A 58 -6.53 -17.36 -0.76
CA GLU A 58 -5.34 -17.17 -1.57
C GLU A 58 -4.56 -15.91 -1.21
N THR A 59 -5.25 -14.80 -0.91
CA THR A 59 -4.56 -13.57 -0.51
C THR A 59 -3.86 -13.71 0.84
N LEU A 60 -4.47 -14.39 1.82
CA LEU A 60 -3.86 -14.64 3.13
C LEU A 60 -2.67 -15.61 3.04
N ILE A 61 -2.77 -16.67 2.23
CA ILE A 61 -1.67 -17.61 1.99
C ILE A 61 -0.53 -16.90 1.26
N ALA A 62 -0.83 -16.10 0.23
CA ALA A 62 0.17 -15.31 -0.49
C ALA A 62 0.88 -14.32 0.44
N GLN A 63 0.13 -13.62 1.31
CA GLN A 63 0.71 -12.71 2.29
C GLN A 63 1.63 -13.42 3.30
N CYS A 64 1.24 -14.60 3.77
CA CYS A 64 2.08 -15.41 4.66
C CYS A 64 3.41 -15.78 3.98
N ILE A 65 3.36 -16.38 2.79
CA ILE A 65 4.55 -16.86 2.08
C ILE A 65 5.44 -15.68 1.67
N CYS A 66 4.87 -14.66 1.03
CA CYS A 66 5.62 -13.47 0.63
C CYS A 66 6.18 -12.72 1.84
N GLY A 67 5.43 -12.64 2.94
CA GLY A 67 5.87 -12.01 4.18
C GLY A 67 7.06 -12.72 4.82
N ILE A 68 7.07 -14.06 4.86
CA ILE A 68 8.21 -14.84 5.36
C ILE A 68 9.44 -14.63 4.48
N ILE A 69 9.29 -14.75 3.16
CA ILE A 69 10.39 -14.56 2.20
C ILE A 69 10.95 -13.14 2.32
N PHE A 70 10.08 -12.13 2.37
CA PHE A 70 10.48 -10.74 2.50
C PHE A 70 11.16 -10.46 3.84
N ALA A 71 10.62 -10.92 4.96
CA ALA A 71 11.23 -10.73 6.29
C ALA A 71 12.65 -11.32 6.39
N LEU A 72 12.89 -12.46 5.73
CA LEU A 72 14.21 -13.12 5.73
C LEU A 72 15.20 -12.48 4.76
N PHE A 73 14.78 -12.14 3.53
CA PHE A 73 15.73 -11.75 2.48
C PHE A 73 15.73 -10.26 2.14
N ALA A 74 14.76 -9.47 2.62
CA ALA A 74 14.73 -8.04 2.32
C ALA A 74 15.90 -7.28 2.96
N ALA A 75 16.33 -6.24 2.24
CA ALA A 75 17.27 -5.24 2.74
C ALA A 75 16.67 -4.46 3.92
N GLN A 76 15.36 -4.21 3.90
CA GLN A 76 14.61 -3.51 4.95
C GLN A 76 13.44 -4.39 5.44
N PRO A 77 13.61 -5.17 6.51
CA PRO A 77 12.63 -6.15 6.95
C PRO A 77 11.45 -5.56 7.74
N MET A 78 11.45 -4.25 8.02
CA MET A 78 10.33 -3.59 8.70
C MET A 78 9.09 -3.44 7.81
N MET A 79 9.22 -3.57 6.49
CA MET A 79 8.06 -3.44 5.61
C MET A 79 7.20 -4.68 5.67
N ILE A 80 5.89 -4.47 5.80
CA ILE A 80 4.89 -5.54 5.82
C ILE A 80 4.22 -5.56 4.47
N VAL A 81 4.38 -6.68 3.77
CA VAL A 81 3.73 -6.90 2.48
C VAL A 81 2.27 -7.27 2.73
N SER A 82 1.34 -6.51 2.16
CA SER A 82 -0.10 -6.78 2.20
C SER A 82 -0.75 -6.29 0.91
N ALA A 83 -1.94 -6.80 0.60
CA ALA A 83 -2.71 -6.33 -0.54
C ALA A 83 -3.08 -4.84 -0.34
N THR A 84 -3.00 -4.05 -1.41
CA THR A 84 -3.33 -2.62 -1.39
C THR A 84 -4.57 -2.34 -2.25
N GLY A 85 -5.29 -1.28 -1.90
CA GLY A 85 -6.49 -0.84 -2.63
C GLY A 85 -6.25 -0.57 -4.13
N PRO A 86 -5.15 0.11 -4.53
CA PRO A 86 -4.85 0.33 -5.95
C PRO A 86 -4.67 -0.97 -6.74
N VAL A 87 -3.99 -1.96 -6.16
CA VAL A 87 -3.81 -3.28 -6.80
C VAL A 87 -5.17 -3.99 -6.93
N LEU A 88 -6.03 -3.94 -5.91
CA LEU A 88 -7.38 -4.50 -5.97
C LEU A 88 -8.22 -3.91 -7.11
N ILE A 89 -8.19 -2.58 -7.28
CA ILE A 89 -8.92 -1.89 -8.35
C ILE A 89 -8.37 -2.31 -9.72
N PHE A 90 -7.04 -2.41 -9.85
CA PHE A 90 -6.41 -2.88 -11.07
C PHE A 90 -6.85 -4.30 -11.43
N GLU A 91 -6.84 -5.22 -10.47
CA GLU A 91 -7.23 -6.63 -10.69
C GLU A 91 -8.69 -6.76 -11.13
N HIS A 92 -9.59 -5.99 -10.51
CA HIS A 92 -10.99 -5.94 -10.94
C HIS A 92 -11.13 -5.43 -12.39
N SER A 93 -10.41 -4.36 -12.75
CA SER A 93 -10.45 -3.86 -14.12
C SER A 93 -9.81 -4.82 -15.13
N LEU A 94 -8.75 -5.53 -14.73
CA LEU A 94 -8.13 -6.57 -15.55
C LEU A 94 -9.13 -7.71 -15.77
N TYR A 95 -9.84 -8.16 -14.73
CA TYR A 95 -10.87 -9.20 -14.83
C TYR A 95 -11.98 -8.81 -15.83
N MET A 96 -12.54 -7.61 -15.71
CA MET A 96 -13.57 -7.10 -16.63
C MET A 96 -13.07 -7.05 -18.09
N LEU A 97 -11.80 -6.70 -18.31
CA LEU A 97 -11.20 -6.68 -19.63
C LEU A 97 -10.95 -8.09 -20.18
N CYS A 98 -10.60 -9.05 -19.32
CA CYS A 98 -10.46 -10.46 -19.69
C CYS A 98 -11.81 -11.03 -20.11
N GLN A 99 -12.88 -10.76 -19.35
CA GLN A 99 -14.24 -11.15 -19.71
C GLN A 99 -14.69 -10.53 -21.05
N ALA A 100 -14.42 -9.24 -21.27
CA ALA A 100 -14.78 -8.57 -22.53
C ALA A 100 -14.05 -9.11 -23.77
N LYS A 101 -12.91 -9.79 -23.57
CA LYS A 101 -12.08 -10.39 -24.61
C LYS A 101 -12.16 -11.93 -24.65
N ASP A 102 -13.03 -12.55 -23.84
CA ASP A 102 -13.11 -14.00 -23.67
C ASP A 102 -11.76 -14.67 -23.37
N LEU A 103 -10.91 -14.01 -22.56
CA LEU A 103 -9.61 -14.53 -22.14
C LEU A 103 -9.66 -15.05 -20.70
N ASP A 104 -8.96 -16.16 -20.44
CA ASP A 104 -8.83 -16.70 -19.08
C ASP A 104 -7.98 -15.77 -18.19
N PHE A 105 -8.61 -15.25 -17.13
CA PHE A 105 -8.02 -14.32 -16.18
C PHE A 105 -6.80 -14.93 -15.47
N LEU A 106 -6.87 -16.21 -15.07
CA LEU A 106 -5.78 -16.87 -14.34
C LEU A 106 -4.55 -17.04 -15.22
N SER A 107 -4.73 -17.42 -16.49
CA SER A 107 -3.65 -17.52 -17.47
C SER A 107 -2.95 -16.17 -17.72
N ILE A 108 -3.72 -15.07 -17.83
CA ILE A 108 -3.16 -13.72 -17.99
C ILE A 108 -2.34 -13.33 -16.77
N ARG A 109 -2.79 -13.66 -15.56
CA ARG A 109 -2.09 -13.37 -14.31
C ARG A 109 -0.73 -14.06 -14.23
N VAL A 110 -0.62 -15.32 -14.67
CA VAL A 110 0.65 -16.05 -14.72
C VAL A 110 1.64 -15.37 -15.68
N TYR A 111 1.18 -15.00 -16.87
CA TYR A 111 1.99 -14.27 -17.85
C TYR A 111 2.41 -12.89 -17.32
N ALA A 112 1.51 -12.17 -16.66
CA ALA A 112 1.83 -10.88 -16.05
C ALA A 112 2.88 -11.04 -14.94
N GLY A 113 2.77 -12.07 -14.09
CA GLY A 113 3.77 -12.40 -13.07
C GLY A 113 5.16 -12.68 -13.67
N PHE A 114 5.21 -13.42 -14.78
CA PHE A 114 6.46 -13.65 -15.52
C PHE A 114 7.07 -12.34 -16.05
N TRP A 115 6.26 -11.47 -16.65
CA TRP A 115 6.72 -10.16 -17.12
C TRP A 115 7.19 -9.26 -15.98
N ILE A 116 6.48 -9.22 -14.85
CA ILE A 116 6.90 -8.47 -13.65
C ILE A 116 8.27 -8.94 -13.19
N PHE A 117 8.53 -10.25 -13.18
CA PHE A 117 9.85 -10.81 -12.84
C PHE A 117 10.95 -10.34 -13.79
N VAL A 118 10.71 -10.40 -15.10
CA VAL A 118 11.66 -9.94 -16.13
C VAL A 118 11.94 -8.43 -16.00
N ILE A 119 10.88 -7.62 -15.86
CA ILE A 119 10.99 -6.16 -15.67
C ILE A 119 11.77 -5.86 -14.39
N SER A 120 11.52 -6.58 -13.30
CA SER A 120 12.21 -6.38 -12.02
C SER A 120 13.71 -6.66 -12.12
N ILE A 121 14.11 -7.74 -12.81
CA ILE A 121 15.54 -8.03 -13.06
C ILE A 121 16.18 -6.88 -13.85
N PHE A 122 15.52 -6.42 -14.90
CA PHE A 122 16.02 -5.33 -15.74
C PHE A 122 16.20 -4.05 -14.93
N VAL A 123 15.17 -3.62 -14.19
CA VAL A 123 15.22 -2.38 -13.39
C VAL A 123 16.29 -2.45 -12.31
N VAL A 124 16.50 -3.60 -11.67
CA VAL A 124 17.57 -3.80 -10.68
C VAL A 124 18.95 -3.76 -11.35
N ALA A 125 19.11 -4.35 -12.55
CA ALA A 125 20.38 -4.35 -13.29
C ALA A 125 20.81 -2.94 -13.74
N PHE A 126 19.86 -2.09 -14.12
CA PHE A 126 20.11 -0.71 -14.54
C PHE A 126 20.06 0.33 -13.42
N ASP A 127 20.07 -0.10 -12.15
CA ASP A 127 20.01 0.77 -10.97
C ASP A 127 18.81 1.74 -10.99
N GLY A 128 17.64 1.21 -11.36
CA GLY A 128 16.40 1.97 -11.46
C GLY A 128 15.94 2.59 -10.14
N ALA A 129 16.45 2.13 -8.99
CA ALA A 129 16.23 2.74 -7.69
C ALA A 129 16.58 4.24 -7.65
N ARG A 130 17.48 4.73 -8.52
CA ARG A 130 17.76 6.17 -8.66
C ARG A 130 16.56 6.98 -9.11
N MET A 131 15.61 6.38 -9.83
CA MET A 131 14.39 7.07 -10.29
C MET A 131 13.46 7.45 -9.13
N LEU A 132 13.57 6.79 -7.98
CA LEU A 132 12.78 7.13 -6.79
C LEU A 132 13.06 8.55 -6.28
N VAL A 133 14.23 9.13 -6.60
CA VAL A 133 14.55 10.53 -6.24
C VAL A 133 13.61 11.55 -6.90
N TYR A 134 12.93 11.18 -7.99
CA TYR A 134 11.94 12.03 -8.64
C TYR A 134 10.56 12.00 -7.96
N VAL A 135 10.25 10.91 -7.23
CA VAL A 135 9.12 10.86 -6.32
C VAL A 135 9.49 11.73 -5.12
N THR A 136 8.58 12.62 -4.73
CA THR A 136 8.87 13.55 -3.63
C THR A 136 7.70 13.64 -2.71
N ARG A 137 7.95 14.21 -1.53
CA ARG A 137 6.90 14.53 -0.55
C ARG A 137 5.64 15.17 -1.13
N PHE A 138 5.76 15.95 -2.21
CA PHE A 138 4.60 16.50 -2.90
C PHE A 138 3.63 15.42 -3.40
N THR A 139 4.16 14.41 -4.08
CA THR A 139 3.38 13.31 -4.67
C THR A 139 2.99 12.29 -3.61
N GLU A 140 3.86 12.05 -2.62
CA GLU A 140 3.59 11.20 -1.45
C GLU A 140 2.41 11.74 -0.64
N ASP A 141 2.41 13.03 -0.28
CA ASP A 141 1.31 13.67 0.45
C ASP A 141 -0.03 13.53 -0.31
N VAL A 142 -0.03 13.77 -1.63
CA VAL A 142 -1.24 13.64 -2.46
C VAL A 142 -1.73 12.19 -2.49
N PHE A 143 -0.81 11.23 -2.60
CA PHE A 143 -1.13 9.80 -2.60
C PHE A 143 -1.68 9.32 -1.25
N ALA A 144 -1.06 9.73 -0.14
CA ALA A 144 -1.51 9.42 1.21
C ALA A 144 -2.94 9.93 1.46
N VAL A 145 -3.22 11.20 1.10
CA VAL A 145 -4.58 11.75 1.22
C VAL A 145 -5.57 11.02 0.30
N LEU A 146 -5.17 10.67 -0.92
CA LEU A 146 -6.01 9.93 -1.86
C LEU A 146 -6.38 8.54 -1.33
N ILE A 147 -5.42 7.77 -0.80
CA ILE A 147 -5.68 6.47 -0.16
C ILE A 147 -6.66 6.65 1.01
N SER A 148 -6.43 7.64 1.87
CA SER A 148 -7.33 7.92 2.99
C SER A 148 -8.75 8.25 2.52
N ILE A 149 -8.91 9.08 1.47
CA ILE A 149 -10.22 9.37 0.87
C ILE A 149 -10.89 8.10 0.31
N ILE A 150 -10.12 7.22 -0.32
CA ILE A 150 -10.62 5.93 -0.81
C ILE A 150 -11.13 5.09 0.38
N PHE A 151 -10.36 4.99 1.46
CA PHE A 151 -10.76 4.24 2.65
C PHE A 151 -12.05 4.80 3.27
N PHE A 152 -12.16 6.12 3.43
CA PHE A 152 -13.39 6.75 3.89
C PHE A 152 -14.57 6.47 2.96
N SER A 153 -14.37 6.60 1.65
CA SER A 153 -15.43 6.40 0.66
C SER A 153 -15.96 4.97 0.68
N GLU A 154 -15.08 3.97 0.78
CA GLU A 154 -15.49 2.56 0.87
C GLU A 154 -16.17 2.26 2.21
N SER A 155 -15.67 2.78 3.33
CA SER A 155 -16.35 2.64 4.63
C SER A 155 -17.75 3.27 4.63
N ILE A 156 -17.95 4.43 3.99
CA ILE A 156 -19.27 5.07 3.87
C ILE A 156 -20.23 4.27 2.98
N LYS A 157 -19.74 3.71 1.86
CA LYS A 157 -20.56 2.85 0.99
C LYS A 157 -21.06 1.62 1.75
N PHE A 158 -20.18 0.99 2.53
CA PHE A 158 -20.57 -0.13 3.38
C PHE A 158 -21.63 0.30 4.39
N LEU A 159 -21.44 1.46 5.05
CA LEU A 159 -22.36 2.00 6.05
C LEU A 159 -23.79 2.26 5.51
N ARG A 160 -23.91 2.65 4.24
CA ARG A 160 -25.22 2.88 3.59
C ARG A 160 -26.04 1.60 3.39
N ILE A 161 -25.36 0.47 3.23
CA ILE A 161 -25.98 -0.84 3.03
C ILE A 161 -26.19 -1.54 4.39
N ALA A 162 -25.47 -1.10 5.42
CA ALA A 162 -25.43 -1.76 6.72
C ALA A 162 -26.72 -1.56 7.53
N THR A 163 -27.12 -2.63 8.23
CA THR A 163 -28.19 -2.58 9.23
C THR A 163 -27.79 -1.74 10.45
N LEU A 164 -28.77 -1.30 11.25
CA LEU A 164 -28.53 -0.48 12.45
C LEU A 164 -27.56 -1.15 13.45
N LEU A 165 -27.55 -2.49 13.52
CA LEU A 165 -26.59 -3.25 14.32
C LEU A 165 -25.15 -3.16 13.78
N SER A 166 -24.98 -3.17 12.46
CA SER A 166 -23.69 -3.02 11.80
C SER A 166 -23.14 -1.60 11.95
N PHE A 167 -24.02 -0.60 11.99
CA PHE A 167 -23.67 0.79 12.28
C PHE A 167 -23.10 0.95 13.70
N ILE A 168 -23.73 0.33 14.69
CA ILE A 168 -23.25 0.33 16.08
C ILE A 168 -21.89 -0.35 16.18
N ALA A 169 -21.70 -1.52 15.55
CA ALA A 169 -20.43 -2.25 15.54
C ALA A 169 -19.30 -1.47 14.85
N PHE A 170 -19.62 -0.73 13.78
CA PHE A 170 -18.67 0.12 13.08
C PHE A 170 -18.21 1.29 13.96
N ILE A 171 -19.15 2.04 14.55
CA ILE A 171 -18.84 3.18 15.41
C ILE A 171 -18.13 2.71 16.67
N SER A 172 -18.58 1.62 17.30
CA SER A 172 -17.93 1.08 18.48
C SER A 172 -16.50 0.68 18.15
N THR A 173 -16.25 -0.05 17.06
CA THR A 173 -14.88 -0.45 16.68
C THR A 173 -14.01 0.76 16.35
N PHE A 174 -14.53 1.78 15.67
CA PHE A 174 -13.78 2.99 15.36
C PHE A 174 -13.47 3.83 16.63
N ALA A 175 -14.46 4.01 17.50
CA ALA A 175 -14.29 4.70 18.78
C ALA A 175 -13.34 3.93 19.69
N ILE A 176 -13.46 2.60 19.74
CA ILE A 176 -12.55 1.68 20.41
C ILE A 176 -11.16 1.83 19.82
N ALA A 177 -10.94 1.75 18.51
CA ALA A 177 -9.62 1.94 17.90
C ALA A 177 -9.00 3.30 18.21
N CYS A 178 -9.81 4.37 18.24
CA CYS A 178 -9.38 5.70 18.67
C CYS A 178 -9.03 5.77 20.18
N THR A 179 -9.77 5.05 21.04
CA THR A 179 -9.54 4.98 22.50
C THR A 179 -8.53 3.91 22.92
N PHE A 180 -8.27 2.88 22.10
CA PHE A 180 -7.32 1.78 22.29
C PHE A 180 -5.86 2.17 22.08
N LYS A 181 -5.60 3.48 22.00
CA LYS A 181 -4.31 4.03 22.43
C LYS A 181 -4.15 3.97 23.97
N ALA A 182 -5.21 3.68 24.73
CA ALA A 182 -5.23 3.71 26.20
C ALA A 182 -5.65 2.43 26.92
N VAL A 183 -6.48 1.53 26.36
CA VAL A 183 -6.94 0.35 27.14
C VAL A 183 -7.06 -0.88 26.24
N ARG A 184 -6.47 -1.96 26.74
CA ARG A 184 -6.35 -3.32 26.19
C ARG A 184 -7.68 -4.07 26.28
N GLU A 185 -7.89 -4.93 25.28
CA GLU A 185 -8.95 -5.93 25.04
C GLU A 185 -10.36 -5.74 25.63
N SER A 186 -11.37 -5.76 24.77
CA SER A 186 -12.71 -6.22 25.17
C SER A 186 -13.35 -7.00 24.03
N TYR A 187 -13.38 -8.32 24.24
CA TYR A 187 -14.30 -9.26 23.62
C TYR A 187 -15.71 -8.84 24.00
N TRP A 188 -16.61 -8.57 23.06
CA TRP A 188 -18.07 -8.70 23.17
C TRP A 188 -18.66 -7.94 21.98
N PHE A 189 -18.98 -8.61 20.87
CA PHE A 189 -20.22 -8.38 20.09
C PHE A 189 -20.27 -9.27 18.84
N GLY A 190 -21.43 -9.89 18.62
CA GLY A 190 -21.73 -10.70 17.44
C GLY A 190 -23.06 -10.33 16.80
N ARG A 191 -23.04 -10.20 15.46
CA ARG A 191 -23.94 -10.79 14.43
C ARG A 191 -23.61 -10.10 13.10
N HIS A 192 -23.73 -10.87 12.02
CA HIS A 192 -23.02 -10.78 10.72
C HIS A 192 -21.57 -11.24 10.80
N ARG A 193 -21.34 -12.47 10.33
CA ARG A 193 -20.10 -13.24 10.38
C ARG A 193 -19.50 -13.26 8.98
N LEU A 194 -18.20 -13.09 8.87
CA LEU A 194 -17.50 -13.27 7.60
C LEU A 194 -17.45 -14.77 7.29
N ASN A 195 -17.93 -15.18 6.10
CA ASN A 195 -17.84 -16.57 5.65
C ASN A 195 -16.41 -16.84 5.21
N MET A 196 -15.66 -17.54 6.06
CA MET A 196 -14.33 -18.05 5.73
C MET A 196 -14.49 -19.48 5.19
N PRO A 197 -13.74 -19.89 4.14
CA PRO A 197 -13.85 -21.25 3.64
C PRO A 197 -13.47 -22.26 4.73
N GLU A 198 -14.29 -23.30 4.88
CA GLU A 198 -14.16 -24.31 5.93
C GLU A 198 -12.96 -25.23 5.73
N THR A 199 -12.20 -25.10 4.64
CA THR A 199 -10.93 -25.81 4.43
C THR A 199 -9.97 -24.90 3.66
N LEU A 200 -8.67 -25.21 3.71
CA LEU A 200 -7.60 -24.54 2.96
C LEU A 200 -7.66 -24.94 1.46
N SER A 201 -8.87 -24.96 0.90
CA SER A 201 -9.18 -25.28 -0.49
C SER A 201 -9.23 -23.99 -1.31
N PHE A 202 -8.99 -24.11 -2.61
CA PHE A 202 -9.11 -23.01 -3.54
C PHE A 202 -10.56 -22.51 -3.60
N THR A 203 -10.71 -21.20 -3.77
CA THR A 203 -12.01 -20.51 -3.77
C THR A 203 -12.90 -21.02 -4.92
N ASN A 204 -12.32 -21.31 -6.10
CA ASN A 204 -12.97 -22.06 -7.16
C ASN A 204 -12.02 -23.13 -7.72
N SER A 205 -12.37 -24.41 -7.54
CA SER A 205 -11.53 -25.53 -7.97
C SER A 205 -11.71 -25.89 -9.44
N GLU A 206 -12.86 -25.55 -10.05
CA GLU A 206 -13.16 -25.81 -11.46
C GLU A 206 -12.41 -24.84 -12.37
N SER A 207 -12.39 -23.54 -12.03
CA SER A 207 -11.62 -22.53 -12.76
C SER A 207 -10.10 -22.77 -12.73
N ARG A 208 -9.61 -23.60 -11.80
CA ARG A 208 -8.18 -23.96 -11.64
C ARG A 208 -7.83 -25.37 -12.11
N GLY A 209 -8.82 -26.16 -12.53
CA GLY A 209 -8.61 -27.55 -12.93
C GLY A 209 -8.02 -28.43 -11.82
N HIS A 210 -8.34 -28.16 -10.55
CA HIS A 210 -7.86 -28.89 -9.36
C HIS A 210 -6.33 -28.95 -9.14
N ARG A 211 -5.53 -28.10 -9.81
CA ARG A 211 -4.06 -28.07 -9.66
C ARG A 211 -3.59 -26.87 -8.86
N TRP A 212 -2.52 -27.06 -8.08
CA TRP A 212 -1.85 -25.97 -7.34
C TRP A 212 -1.14 -24.96 -8.24
N LEU A 213 -0.75 -25.38 -9.45
CA LEU A 213 -0.03 -24.57 -10.41
C LEU A 213 -0.92 -24.36 -11.64
N VAL A 214 -1.22 -23.10 -11.95
CA VAL A 214 -2.01 -22.71 -13.11
C VAL A 214 -1.17 -22.91 -14.37
N ILE A 215 -1.56 -23.86 -15.22
CA ILE A 215 -0.94 -24.05 -16.52
C ILE A 215 -1.69 -23.15 -17.51
N PRO A 216 -1.01 -22.17 -18.13
CA PRO A 216 -1.69 -21.27 -19.04
C PRO A 216 -2.18 -22.04 -20.26
N HIS A 217 -3.48 -21.97 -20.54
CA HIS A 217 -4.11 -22.62 -21.68
C HIS A 217 -4.72 -21.58 -22.60
N PHE A 218 -4.33 -21.61 -23.88
CA PHE A 218 -4.88 -20.73 -24.92
C PHE A 218 -5.39 -21.59 -26.06
N SER A 219 -6.64 -21.36 -26.47
CA SER A 219 -7.31 -22.11 -27.55
C SER A 219 -6.74 -21.78 -28.93
N THR A 220 -6.27 -20.55 -29.16
CA THR A 220 -5.74 -20.09 -30.45
C THR A 220 -4.41 -19.32 -30.31
N MET A 221 -3.61 -19.31 -31.39
CA MET A 221 -2.34 -18.57 -31.44
C MET A 221 -2.55 -17.04 -31.40
N GLU A 222 -3.68 -16.56 -31.93
CA GLU A 222 -4.07 -15.15 -31.89
C GLU A 222 -4.42 -14.71 -30.47
N SER A 223 -5.24 -15.50 -29.76
CA SER A 223 -5.54 -15.32 -28.33
C SER A 223 -4.27 -15.29 -27.48
N ARG A 224 -3.28 -16.15 -27.78
CA ARG A 224 -1.98 -16.14 -27.09
C ARG A 224 -1.20 -14.84 -27.31
N ARG A 225 -1.20 -14.27 -28.52
CA ARG A 225 -0.51 -13.00 -28.81
C ARG A 225 -1.19 -11.84 -28.08
N GLU A 226 -2.52 -11.78 -28.14
CA GLU A 226 -3.29 -10.78 -27.42
C GLU A 226 -3.09 -10.87 -25.91
N ALA A 227 -3.14 -12.08 -25.35
CA ALA A 227 -2.89 -12.32 -23.93
C ALA A 227 -1.46 -11.92 -23.53
N SER A 228 -0.46 -12.18 -24.38
CA SER A 228 0.92 -11.76 -24.12
C SER A 228 1.09 -10.23 -24.14
N GLN A 229 0.42 -9.52 -25.05
CA GLN A 229 0.47 -8.05 -25.11
C GLN A 229 -0.26 -7.44 -23.92
N LEU A 230 -1.46 -7.95 -23.60
CA LEU A 230 -2.26 -7.50 -22.47
C LEU A 230 -1.54 -7.74 -21.14
N SER A 231 -0.96 -8.93 -20.94
CA SER A 231 -0.20 -9.26 -19.73
C SER A 231 1.07 -8.42 -19.58
N LEU A 232 1.76 -8.07 -20.68
CA LEU A 232 2.89 -7.15 -20.64
C LEU A 232 2.46 -5.73 -20.20
N ALA A 233 1.37 -5.21 -20.77
CA ALA A 233 0.83 -3.91 -20.38
C ALA A 233 0.39 -3.90 -18.91
N ALA A 234 -0.32 -4.96 -18.48
CA ALA A 234 -0.69 -5.20 -17.09
C ALA A 234 0.53 -5.24 -16.16
N ALA A 235 1.56 -6.01 -16.53
CA ALA A 235 2.78 -6.16 -15.76
C ALA A 235 3.55 -4.84 -15.60
N LEU A 236 3.69 -4.06 -16.68
CA LEU A 236 4.30 -2.73 -16.63
C LEU A 236 3.55 -1.81 -15.66
N LEU A 237 2.22 -1.81 -15.75
CA LEU A 237 1.38 -0.99 -14.89
C LEU A 237 1.50 -1.40 -13.41
N VAL A 238 1.40 -2.69 -13.11
CA VAL A 238 1.53 -3.22 -11.74
C VAL A 238 2.92 -2.96 -11.18
N PHE A 239 3.96 -3.15 -11.99
CA PHE A 239 5.33 -2.85 -11.60
C PHE A 239 5.48 -1.36 -11.23
N MET A 240 4.95 -0.45 -12.05
CA MET A 240 5.01 0.98 -11.76
C MET A 240 4.22 1.37 -10.50
N LEU A 241 3.07 0.74 -10.25
CA LEU A 241 2.32 0.90 -9.00
C LEU A 241 3.15 0.50 -7.78
N MET A 242 3.71 -0.71 -7.79
CA MET A 242 4.50 -1.23 -6.67
C MET A 242 5.79 -0.43 -6.46
N PHE A 243 6.40 0.08 -7.53
CA PHE A 243 7.62 0.88 -7.45
C PHE A 243 7.38 2.25 -6.80
N ALA A 244 6.16 2.80 -6.90
CA ALA A 244 5.84 4.13 -6.35
C ALA A 244 5.46 4.11 -4.85
N GLU A 245 5.09 2.96 -4.28
CA GLU A 245 4.54 2.83 -2.92
C GLU A 245 5.60 2.69 -1.80
N THR A 246 6.91 2.77 -2.10
CA THR A 246 7.94 2.48 -1.09
C THR A 246 8.30 3.70 -0.23
N GLU A 247 7.90 3.69 1.04
CA GLU A 247 8.35 4.66 2.05
C GLU A 247 9.45 4.07 2.95
N VAL A 248 10.46 4.88 3.26
CA VAL A 248 11.55 4.53 4.19
C VAL A 248 11.49 5.46 5.38
N THR A 249 11.19 4.92 6.56
CA THR A 249 11.23 5.64 7.84
C THR A 249 12.34 5.07 8.72
N GLU A 250 13.05 5.95 9.42
CA GLU A 250 14.19 5.58 10.28
C GLU A 250 13.67 5.08 11.63
N VAL A 251 13.78 3.77 11.87
CA VAL A 251 13.48 3.11 13.16
C VAL A 251 14.49 1.98 13.37
N ILE A 252 14.67 1.52 14.61
CA ILE A 252 15.47 0.31 14.90
C ILE A 252 14.84 -0.87 14.16
N GLU A 253 15.58 -1.42 13.20
CA GLU A 253 15.09 -2.46 12.31
C GLU A 253 15.18 -3.83 12.98
N GLN A 254 14.08 -4.57 13.03
CA GLN A 254 14.05 -5.95 13.51
C GLN A 254 13.28 -6.85 12.53
N ARG A 255 13.77 -8.10 12.36
CA ARG A 255 13.15 -9.11 11.46
C ARG A 255 12.04 -9.91 12.11
N VAL A 256 12.11 -10.07 13.43
CA VAL A 256 11.22 -10.94 14.20
C VAL A 256 9.77 -10.48 14.11
N THR A 257 9.51 -9.17 14.11
CA THR A 257 8.14 -8.66 14.01
C THR A 257 7.47 -9.04 12.70
N ALA A 258 8.12 -8.77 11.56
CA ALA A 258 7.56 -9.10 10.25
C ALA A 258 7.40 -10.61 10.07
N LEU A 259 8.38 -11.40 10.54
CA LEU A 259 8.31 -12.87 10.49
C LEU A 259 7.18 -13.41 11.36
N ALA A 260 7.05 -12.93 12.60
CA ALA A 260 5.99 -13.35 13.52
C ALA A 260 4.61 -12.97 12.97
N VAL A 261 4.45 -11.75 12.42
CA VAL A 261 3.21 -11.32 11.79
C VAL A 261 2.86 -12.21 10.61
N ALA A 262 3.80 -12.53 9.72
CA ALA A 262 3.56 -13.41 8.58
C ALA A 262 3.13 -14.83 9.00
N ILE A 263 3.80 -15.41 10.01
CA ILE A 263 3.44 -16.71 10.58
C ILE A 263 2.04 -16.66 11.22
N LEU A 264 1.74 -15.62 12.01
CA LEU A 264 0.44 -15.42 12.63
C LEU A 264 -0.67 -15.27 11.57
N THR A 265 -0.41 -14.58 10.45
CA THR A 265 -1.34 -14.50 9.32
C THR A 265 -1.60 -15.87 8.69
N GLY A 266 -0.58 -16.71 8.53
CA GLY A 266 -0.75 -18.09 8.06
C GLY A 266 -1.52 -18.97 9.05
N MET A 267 -1.24 -18.85 10.35
CA MET A 267 -2.00 -19.53 11.40
C MET A 267 -3.46 -19.08 11.42
N PHE A 268 -3.71 -17.78 11.26
CA PHE A 268 -5.05 -17.21 11.13
C PHE A 268 -5.79 -17.77 9.91
N ALA A 269 -5.13 -17.89 8.76
CA ALA A 269 -5.71 -18.49 7.56
C ALA A 269 -6.19 -19.93 7.80
N ARG A 270 -5.47 -20.72 8.61
CA ARG A 270 -5.85 -22.09 9.00
C ARG A 270 -6.93 -22.12 10.08
N LEU A 271 -6.86 -21.23 11.07
CA LEU A 271 -7.81 -21.12 12.19
C LEU A 271 -9.14 -20.45 11.79
N GLY A 272 -9.23 -19.94 10.57
CA GLY A 272 -10.40 -19.30 10.00
C GLY A 272 -11.72 -20.06 10.14
N GLN A 273 -11.65 -21.39 10.17
CA GLN A 273 -12.79 -22.27 10.44
C GLN A 273 -13.51 -21.93 11.76
N HIS A 274 -12.80 -21.36 12.75
CA HIS A 274 -13.31 -21.09 14.10
C HIS A 274 -13.47 -19.58 14.39
N LEU A 275 -12.87 -18.70 13.58
CA LEU A 275 -12.81 -17.25 13.86
C LEU A 275 -13.60 -16.44 12.83
N GLN A 276 -14.90 -16.30 13.06
CA GLN A 276 -15.76 -15.47 12.22
C GLN A 276 -15.74 -14.01 12.68
N LEU A 277 -14.87 -13.20 12.08
CA LEU A 277 -14.80 -11.77 12.36
C LEU A 277 -16.02 -11.03 11.76
N PRO A 278 -16.63 -10.06 12.47
CA PRO A 278 -17.73 -9.29 11.90
C PRO A 278 -17.22 -8.29 10.86
N ILE A 279 -17.76 -8.38 9.64
CA ILE A 279 -17.38 -7.51 8.49
C ILE A 279 -17.47 -6.02 8.87
N ALA A 280 -18.49 -5.64 9.65
CA ALA A 280 -18.69 -4.26 10.11
C ALA A 280 -17.56 -3.73 11.01
N SER A 281 -16.93 -4.59 11.81
CA SER A 281 -15.80 -4.21 12.66
C SER A 281 -14.55 -3.96 11.83
N LEU A 282 -14.32 -4.76 10.78
CA LEU A 282 -13.20 -4.58 9.86
C LEU A 282 -13.28 -3.22 9.15
N PHE A 283 -14.46 -2.79 8.71
CA PHE A 283 -14.65 -1.46 8.12
C PHE A 283 -14.42 -0.31 9.12
N GLY A 284 -14.69 -0.53 10.42
CA GLY A 284 -14.37 0.42 11.49
C GLY A 284 -12.87 0.60 11.68
N VAL A 285 -12.11 -0.50 11.69
CA VAL A 285 -10.62 -0.46 11.68
C VAL A 285 -10.10 0.14 10.37
N PHE A 286 -10.73 -0.17 9.24
CA PHE A 286 -10.37 0.38 7.93
C PHE A 286 -10.51 1.92 7.90
N MET A 287 -11.57 2.46 8.50
CA MET A 287 -11.73 3.91 8.66
C MET A 287 -10.66 4.49 9.59
N TYR A 288 -10.33 3.80 10.69
CA TYR A 288 -9.25 4.20 11.59
C TYR A 288 -7.88 4.25 10.88
N LEU A 289 -7.54 3.25 10.07
CA LEU A 289 -6.32 3.25 9.25
C LEU A 289 -6.30 4.45 8.29
N GLY A 290 -7.45 4.79 7.70
CA GLY A 290 -7.60 6.00 6.88
C GLY A 290 -7.29 7.28 7.65
N VAL A 291 -7.76 7.41 8.89
CA VAL A 291 -7.45 8.55 9.77
C VAL A 291 -5.98 8.57 10.17
N MET A 292 -5.41 7.42 10.58
CA MET A 292 -4.02 7.32 11.00
C MET A 292 -3.06 7.68 9.87
N ASN A 293 -3.39 7.34 8.63
CA ASN A 293 -2.60 7.69 7.46
C ASN A 293 -2.58 9.20 7.15
N LEU A 294 -3.52 9.99 7.71
CA LEU A 294 -3.51 11.46 7.59
C LEU A 294 -2.66 12.13 8.66
N ILE A 295 -2.37 11.43 9.77
CA ILE A 295 -1.51 11.92 10.84
C ILE A 295 -0.08 11.87 10.29
N ASN A 296 0.58 13.02 10.20
CA ASN A 296 1.91 13.26 9.60
C ASN A 296 1.96 13.62 8.11
N VAL A 297 0.81 13.78 7.44
CA VAL A 297 0.78 14.28 6.06
C VAL A 297 0.81 15.80 6.03
N GLN A 298 1.85 16.38 5.43
CA GLN A 298 2.07 17.83 5.42
C GLN A 298 1.00 18.59 4.63
N LEU A 299 0.39 17.96 3.62
CA LEU A 299 -0.76 18.52 2.91
C LEU A 299 -1.94 18.77 3.85
N VAL A 300 -2.25 17.86 4.77
CA VAL A 300 -3.35 18.01 5.75
C VAL A 300 -3.05 19.14 6.73
N GLU A 301 -1.80 19.21 7.22
CA GLU A 301 -1.36 20.30 8.09
C GLU A 301 -1.54 21.66 7.41
N ARG A 302 -1.16 21.77 6.12
CA ARG A 302 -1.26 22.99 5.33
C ARG A 302 -2.69 23.34 4.92
N VAL A 303 -3.54 22.36 4.64
CA VAL A 303 -4.99 22.57 4.49
C VAL A 303 -5.59 23.13 5.78
N THR A 304 -5.16 22.62 6.94
CA THR A 304 -5.61 23.14 8.24
C THR A 304 -5.16 24.58 8.49
N LEU A 305 -4.05 25.04 7.88
CA LEU A 305 -3.61 26.43 7.98
C LEU A 305 -4.55 27.42 7.27
N PHE A 306 -5.35 26.98 6.29
CA PHE A 306 -6.40 27.82 5.71
C PHE A 306 -7.49 28.18 6.74
N LEU A 307 -7.73 27.28 7.70
CA LEU A 307 -8.77 27.44 8.70
C LEU A 307 -8.27 28.14 9.98
N ARG A 308 -6.95 28.34 10.14
CA ARG A 308 -6.36 29.01 11.30
C ARG A 308 -6.04 30.48 10.99
N PRO A 309 -6.30 31.41 11.93
CA PRO A 309 -5.80 32.78 11.80
C PRO A 309 -4.26 32.79 11.82
N VAL A 310 -3.65 33.76 11.13
CA VAL A 310 -2.18 33.91 11.00
C VAL A 310 -1.47 33.94 12.36
N LYS A 311 -2.13 34.44 13.41
CA LYS A 311 -1.59 34.50 14.78
C LYS A 311 -1.30 33.11 15.40
N TYR A 312 -2.01 32.07 14.96
CA TYR A 312 -1.91 30.71 15.53
C TYR A 312 -1.12 29.75 14.64
N TYR A 313 -0.23 30.29 13.80
CA TYR A 313 0.58 29.46 12.92
C TYR A 313 1.65 28.72 13.73
N PRO A 314 1.80 27.40 13.53
CA PRO A 314 2.82 26.63 14.22
C PRO A 314 4.21 27.01 13.69
N ASP A 315 5.20 26.96 14.59
CA ASP A 315 6.61 27.24 14.31
C ASP A 315 7.26 26.13 13.45
N THR A 316 6.96 26.14 12.15
CA THR A 316 7.46 25.17 11.17
C THR A 316 8.41 25.83 10.17
N ASN A 317 9.32 25.03 9.60
CA ASN A 317 10.37 25.53 8.71
C ASN A 317 9.85 26.28 7.48
N TYR A 318 8.71 25.85 6.92
CA TYR A 318 8.13 26.50 5.73
C TYR A 318 7.38 27.79 6.06
N VAL A 319 6.75 27.90 7.24
CA VAL A 319 6.08 29.14 7.69
C VAL A 319 7.10 30.27 7.91
N ARG A 320 8.34 29.95 8.33
CA ARG A 320 9.41 30.94 8.54
C ARG A 320 10.07 31.41 7.24
N LYS A 321 10.17 30.54 6.23
CA LYS A 321 10.97 30.78 5.02
C LYS A 321 10.17 31.24 3.81
N VAL A 322 8.86 30.98 3.78
CA VAL A 322 8.02 31.22 2.61
C VAL A 322 6.84 32.10 2.99
N SER A 323 6.47 33.02 2.09
CA SER A 323 5.30 33.88 2.32
C SER A 323 3.99 33.07 2.33
N VAL A 324 3.06 33.51 3.17
CA VAL A 324 1.77 32.81 3.42
C VAL A 324 0.98 32.59 2.12
N CYS A 325 0.93 33.59 1.23
CA CYS A 325 0.25 33.47 -0.06
C CYS A 325 0.84 32.35 -0.95
N ARG A 326 2.17 32.17 -0.93
CA ARG A 326 2.83 31.11 -1.71
C ARG A 326 2.58 29.73 -1.11
N ILE A 327 2.49 29.62 0.22
CA ILE A 327 2.08 28.38 0.89
C ILE A 327 0.64 28.00 0.49
N HIS A 328 -0.29 28.96 0.49
CA HIS A 328 -1.66 28.74 0.06
C HIS A 328 -1.77 28.37 -1.42
N LEU A 329 -1.05 29.08 -2.31
CA LEU A 329 -1.00 28.76 -3.74
C LEU A 329 -0.54 27.31 -3.98
N PHE A 330 0.53 26.90 -3.30
CA PHE A 330 1.05 25.53 -3.41
C PHE A 330 0.02 24.49 -2.96
N THR A 331 -0.65 24.77 -1.84
CA THR A 331 -1.66 23.87 -1.27
C THR A 331 -2.91 23.78 -2.16
N VAL A 332 -3.34 24.90 -2.77
CA VAL A 332 -4.44 24.92 -3.75
C VAL A 332 -4.09 24.06 -4.96
N ILE A 333 -2.88 24.19 -5.50
CA ILE A 333 -2.41 23.35 -6.61
C ILE A 333 -2.47 21.86 -6.22
N GLN A 334 -2.01 21.49 -5.01
CA GLN A 334 -2.09 20.10 -4.52
C GLN A 334 -3.53 19.59 -4.41
N VAL A 335 -4.43 20.41 -3.86
CA VAL A 335 -5.85 20.03 -3.71
C VAL A 335 -6.52 19.89 -5.08
N LEU A 336 -6.25 20.79 -6.04
CA LEU A 336 -6.76 20.67 -7.40
C LEU A 336 -6.29 19.39 -8.09
N LEU A 337 -5.02 19.03 -7.90
CA LEU A 337 -4.48 17.77 -8.41
C LEU A 337 -5.16 16.57 -7.77
N LEU A 338 -5.29 16.56 -6.45
CA LEU A 338 -6.00 15.51 -5.70
C LEU A 338 -7.45 15.33 -6.21
N CYS A 339 -8.18 16.43 -6.41
CA CYS A 339 -9.53 16.41 -6.99
C CYS A 339 -9.54 15.83 -8.40
N GLY A 340 -8.55 16.17 -9.24
CA GLY A 340 -8.38 15.59 -10.57
C GLY A 340 -8.17 14.07 -10.53
N ILE A 341 -7.30 13.58 -9.65
CA ILE A 341 -7.06 12.12 -9.50
C ILE A 341 -8.34 11.42 -9.02
N TYR A 342 -9.03 12.01 -8.05
CA TYR A 342 -10.27 11.48 -7.52
C TYR A 342 -11.39 11.41 -8.57
N ALA A 343 -11.49 12.42 -9.44
CA ALA A 343 -12.44 12.44 -10.55
C ALA A 343 -12.15 11.33 -11.57
N VAL A 344 -10.88 11.11 -11.92
CA VAL A 344 -10.48 9.98 -12.78
C VAL A 344 -10.88 8.65 -12.13
N LYS A 345 -10.64 8.51 -10.81
CA LYS A 345 -11.00 7.30 -10.05
C LYS A 345 -12.50 7.00 -10.03
N GLN A 346 -13.38 7.99 -10.11
CA GLN A 346 -14.84 7.76 -10.15
C GLN A 346 -15.29 7.01 -11.40
N SER A 347 -14.54 7.14 -12.51
CA SER A 347 -14.89 6.46 -13.75
C SER A 347 -14.39 5.01 -13.77
N LYS A 348 -15.33 4.05 -13.81
CA LYS A 348 -15.05 2.60 -13.76
C LYS A 348 -14.10 2.10 -14.86
N GLN A 349 -14.12 2.73 -16.03
CA GLN A 349 -13.29 2.36 -17.19
C GLN A 349 -11.89 2.99 -17.15
N THR A 350 -11.73 4.15 -16.52
CA THR A 350 -10.45 4.87 -16.45
C THR A 350 -9.61 4.45 -15.24
N ALA A 351 -10.08 3.50 -14.43
CA ALA A 351 -9.36 3.00 -13.27
C ALA A 351 -8.00 2.36 -13.65
N LEU A 352 -7.91 1.77 -14.85
CA LEU A 352 -6.65 1.28 -15.43
C LEU A 352 -5.65 2.41 -15.72
N ALA A 353 -6.12 3.64 -15.93
CA ALA A 353 -5.23 4.78 -16.17
C ALA A 353 -4.68 5.38 -14.86
N PHE A 354 -5.16 4.95 -13.70
CA PHE A 354 -4.77 5.49 -12.40
C PHE A 354 -3.25 5.60 -12.21
N PRO A 355 -2.43 4.58 -12.56
CA PRO A 355 -0.97 4.64 -12.37
C PRO A 355 -0.29 5.58 -13.37
N PHE A 356 -0.82 5.66 -14.59
CA PHE A 356 -0.33 6.60 -15.61
C PHE A 356 -0.63 8.04 -15.24
N VAL A 357 -1.81 8.28 -14.68
CA VAL A 357 -2.23 9.58 -14.19
C VAL A 357 -1.32 10.02 -13.03
N LEU A 358 -0.97 9.11 -12.11
CA LEU A 358 0.02 9.39 -11.06
C LEU A 358 1.40 9.76 -11.64
N LEU A 359 1.90 9.02 -12.63
CA LEU A 359 3.18 9.33 -13.29
C LEU A 359 3.16 10.66 -14.03
N LEU A 360 2.07 10.94 -14.75
CA LEU A 360 1.86 12.23 -15.41
C LEU A 360 1.91 13.37 -14.39
N PHE A 361 1.39 13.17 -13.18
CA PHE A 361 1.46 14.16 -12.11
C PHE A 361 2.86 14.34 -11.53
N VAL A 362 3.65 13.27 -11.40
CA VAL A 362 5.08 13.39 -11.03
C VAL A 362 5.83 14.26 -12.05
N ILE A 363 5.59 14.00 -13.35
CA ILE A 363 6.19 14.77 -14.45
C ILE A 363 5.68 16.22 -14.45
N PHE A 364 4.37 16.42 -14.28
CA PHE A 364 3.75 17.74 -14.18
C PHE A 364 4.37 18.55 -13.04
N ARG A 365 4.59 17.94 -11.87
CA ARG A 365 5.25 18.60 -10.75
C ARG A 365 6.67 19.03 -11.12
N HIS A 366 7.44 18.17 -11.77
CA HIS A 366 8.81 18.51 -12.18
C HIS A 366 8.83 19.65 -13.22
N LEU A 367 7.88 19.70 -14.16
CA LEU A 367 7.86 20.68 -15.25
C LEU A 367 7.17 22.00 -14.89
N ALA A 368 6.02 21.95 -14.20
CA ALA A 368 5.18 23.12 -13.92
C ALA A 368 5.57 23.80 -12.59
N ILE A 369 5.71 23.04 -11.51
CA ILE A 369 5.97 23.62 -10.17
C ILE A 369 7.40 24.15 -10.08
N GLY A 370 8.35 23.51 -10.78
CA GLY A 370 9.72 24.01 -10.93
C GLY A 370 9.84 25.35 -11.67
N ARG A 371 8.79 25.80 -12.37
CA ARG A 371 8.74 27.13 -13.02
C ARG A 371 8.07 28.19 -12.15
N ILE A 372 7.13 27.80 -11.28
CA ILE A 372 6.32 28.72 -10.47
C ILE A 372 7.03 29.09 -9.15
N PHE A 373 7.77 28.15 -8.55
CA PHE A 373 8.42 28.31 -7.26
C PHE A 373 9.94 28.29 -7.37
N THR A 374 10.61 29.05 -6.52
CA THR A 374 12.07 29.02 -6.44
C THR A 374 12.56 27.75 -5.74
N LYS A 375 13.79 27.32 -6.01
CA LYS A 375 14.38 26.12 -5.39
C LYS A 375 14.35 26.16 -3.85
N GLY A 376 14.60 27.34 -3.26
CA GLY A 376 14.58 27.52 -1.81
C GLY A 376 13.19 27.36 -1.18
N GLU A 377 12.14 27.80 -1.89
CA GLU A 377 10.75 27.65 -1.43
C GLU A 377 10.26 26.21 -1.57
N LEU A 378 10.60 25.55 -2.67
CA LEU A 378 10.34 24.12 -2.87
C LEU A 378 11.04 23.26 -1.81
N GLU A 379 12.29 23.56 -1.47
CA GLU A 379 13.03 22.88 -0.40
C GLU A 379 12.40 23.12 0.99
N ALA A 380 11.85 24.31 1.24
CA ALA A 380 11.16 24.60 2.48
C ALA A 380 9.82 23.86 2.59
N VAL A 381 9.01 23.87 1.54
CA VAL A 381 7.63 23.34 1.54
C VAL A 381 7.58 21.82 1.36
N CYS A 382 8.47 21.21 0.56
CA CYS A 382 8.54 19.75 0.43
C CYS A 382 9.45 19.10 1.49
N GLY A 383 10.17 19.92 2.27
CA GLY A 383 11.33 19.46 3.02
C GLY A 383 12.51 19.09 2.11
N ASN A 384 13.69 18.88 2.69
CA ASN A 384 14.90 18.43 1.98
C ASN A 384 14.77 16.96 1.52
N CYS A 385 13.73 16.57 0.79
CA CYS A 385 13.47 15.17 0.45
C CYS A 385 14.52 14.61 -0.54
N SER A 386 14.96 15.41 -1.54
CA SER A 386 15.99 14.96 -2.50
C SER A 386 17.42 14.97 -1.93
N LYS A 387 17.72 15.91 -1.02
CA LYS A 387 19.04 16.02 -0.40
C LYS A 387 19.19 15.12 0.81
N LEU A 388 18.17 14.82 1.61
CA LEU A 388 18.38 13.98 2.80
C LEU A 388 18.66 12.52 2.43
N CYS A 389 18.00 11.97 1.39
CA CYS A 389 18.27 10.61 0.93
C CYS A 389 19.62 10.52 0.18
N PHE A 390 19.89 11.43 -0.76
CA PHE A 390 21.12 11.43 -1.56
C PHE A 390 22.35 11.99 -0.82
N GLN A 391 22.23 13.08 -0.04
CA GLN A 391 23.32 13.57 0.81
C GLN A 391 23.58 12.69 2.02
N LYS A 392 22.63 11.91 2.58
CA LYS A 392 23.00 10.87 3.55
C LYS A 392 23.81 9.76 2.87
N TYR A 393 23.43 9.35 1.65
CA TYR A 393 24.22 8.41 0.85
C TYR A 393 25.63 8.93 0.49
N VAL A 394 25.75 10.22 0.13
CA VAL A 394 27.03 10.88 -0.21
C VAL A 394 27.82 11.28 1.05
N ALA A 395 27.18 11.61 2.17
CA ALA A 395 27.85 11.89 3.45
C ALA A 395 28.41 10.61 4.07
N LEU A 396 27.67 9.49 4.00
CA LEU A 396 28.20 8.15 4.31
C LEU A 396 29.39 7.79 3.41
N TRP A 397 29.37 8.21 2.15
CA TRP A 397 30.48 8.03 1.20
C TRP A 397 31.70 8.93 1.55
N ALA A 398 31.47 10.19 1.91
CA ALA A 398 32.52 11.15 2.25
C ALA A 398 33.17 10.87 3.62
N HIS A 399 32.41 10.34 4.58
CA HIS A 399 32.95 9.94 5.89
C HIS A 399 33.80 8.67 5.80
N ARG A 400 33.47 7.76 4.86
CA ARG A 400 34.19 6.48 4.68
C ARG A 400 35.44 6.61 3.81
N LYS A 401 35.54 7.64 2.95
CA LYS A 401 36.77 7.95 2.20
C LYS A 401 37.89 8.55 3.07
N ARG A 402 37.60 8.93 4.32
CA ARG A 402 38.59 9.35 5.33
C ARG A 402 38.98 8.23 6.30
N SER A 403 38.36 7.06 6.19
CA SER A 403 38.58 5.91 7.08
C SER A 403 39.01 4.64 6.32
N ILE A 404 39.53 4.82 5.10
CA ILE A 404 40.28 3.80 4.34
C ILE A 404 41.67 4.39 4.12
#